data_AF-A0A9E2VI70-F1
#
_entry.id   AF-A0A9E2VI70-F1
#
_cell.length_a   1.000
_cell.length_b   1.000
_cell.length_c   1.000
_cell.angle_alpha   90.00
_cell.angle_beta   90.00
_cell.angle_gamma   90.00
#
_symmetry.space_group_name_H-M   'P 1'
#
loop_
_entity.id
_entity.type
_entity.pdbx_description
1 polymer ?
#
loop_
_entity_poly.entity_id
_entity_poly.type
_entity_poly.pdbx_seq_one_letter_code
_entity_poly.pdbx_strand_id
1 'polypeptide(L)'
;MELGDKDIVTPGLSVAVPAIRQSQPFTVVITRVAETQLKVDQSIDYSIQYVDAPDLLRGQQQVQQAGREGNRELTYLVHRENGTETWRKLTDSTVTQAPVAEIIRRGTKVVDYGTGLASWYSGVGSLTAAHRTLPLGTRVRVVNTATGASVVVTIADRGPFVGGRIIDLSSDAFAAIASRGSGVVNVRLEKP
;
A
#
# COMPACT_ATOMS: atom_id res chain seq x y z
N MET A 1 -5.68 49.10 -34.35
CA MET A 1 -5.49 47.86 -33.57
C MET A 1 -6.48 47.93 -32.42
N GLU A 2 -7.41 46.98 -32.34
CA GLU A 2 -8.42 46.97 -31.26
C GLU A 2 -7.84 46.31 -29.99
N LEU A 3 -8.34 46.73 -28.83
CA LEU A 3 -8.01 46.17 -27.52
C LEU A 3 -9.03 45.07 -27.21
N GLY A 4 -8.58 43.97 -26.61
CA GLY A 4 -9.47 42.99 -26.02
C GLY A 4 -10.04 43.49 -24.70
N ASP A 5 -11.19 42.94 -24.29
CA ASP A 5 -11.94 43.38 -23.09
C ASP A 5 -11.15 43.35 -21.78
N LYS A 6 -10.05 42.57 -21.74
CA LYS A 6 -9.19 42.40 -20.56
C LYS A 6 -7.81 43.02 -20.71
N ASP A 7 -7.48 43.61 -21.87
CA ASP A 7 -6.15 44.16 -22.12
C ASP A 7 -5.86 45.34 -21.18
N ILE A 8 -4.62 45.42 -20.71
CA ILE A 8 -4.16 46.48 -19.82
C ILE A 8 -3.33 47.48 -20.63
N VAL A 9 -3.66 48.77 -20.54
CA VAL A 9 -2.95 49.86 -21.23
C VAL A 9 -2.28 50.77 -20.21
N THR A 10 -0.99 51.05 -20.41
CA THR A 10 -0.20 51.93 -19.54
C THR A 10 0.47 53.03 -20.36
N PRO A 11 0.25 54.33 -20.06
CA PRO A 11 -0.71 54.84 -19.07
C PRO A 11 -2.16 54.54 -19.49
N GLY A 12 -3.07 54.50 -18.52
CA GLY A 12 -4.47 54.09 -18.73
C GLY A 12 -5.20 54.90 -19.81
N LEU A 13 -6.23 54.32 -20.42
CA LEU A 13 -6.96 54.89 -21.56
C LEU A 13 -7.55 56.29 -21.33
N SER A 14 -7.75 56.69 -20.08
CA SER A 14 -8.24 58.02 -19.70
C SER A 14 -7.14 59.10 -19.67
N VAL A 15 -5.87 58.74 -19.83
CA VAL A 15 -4.75 59.68 -19.80
C VAL A 15 -4.65 60.38 -21.15
N ALA A 16 -4.78 61.71 -21.13
CA ALA A 16 -4.65 62.53 -22.33
C ALA A 16 -3.22 62.46 -22.90
N VAL A 17 -3.13 62.33 -24.22
CA VAL A 17 -1.83 62.38 -24.92
C VAL A 17 -1.27 63.80 -24.79
N PRO A 18 -0.06 63.99 -24.23
CA PRO A 18 0.54 65.30 -24.08
C PRO A 18 0.70 66.01 -25.44
N ALA A 19 0.49 67.33 -25.46
CA ALA A 19 0.77 68.13 -26.65
C ALA A 19 2.24 67.96 -27.06
N ILE A 20 2.50 67.84 -28.36
CA ILE A 20 3.84 67.67 -28.98
C ILE A 20 4.68 68.93 -28.74
N ARG A 21 5.16 69.12 -27.52
CA ARG A 21 6.03 70.22 -27.09
C ARG A 21 7.27 69.75 -26.33
N GLN A 22 7.35 68.46 -26.03
CA GLN A 22 8.47 67.85 -25.31
C GLN A 22 9.20 66.89 -26.25
N SER A 23 10.53 66.88 -26.17
CA SER A 23 11.43 65.99 -26.93
C SER A 23 11.39 64.53 -26.48
N GLN A 24 10.50 64.18 -25.53
CA GLN A 24 10.37 62.84 -24.99
C GLN A 24 9.19 62.11 -25.65
N PRO A 25 9.39 60.89 -26.18
CA PRO A 25 8.30 60.11 -26.76
C PRO A 25 7.28 59.71 -25.68
N PHE A 26 6.00 59.84 -25.99
CA PHE A 26 4.92 59.29 -25.17
C PHE A 26 4.74 57.81 -25.52
N THR A 27 5.21 56.93 -24.64
CA THR A 27 5.13 55.48 -24.83
C THR A 27 3.84 54.94 -24.23
N VAL A 28 3.10 54.17 -25.03
CA VAL A 28 1.96 53.37 -24.58
C VAL A 28 2.39 51.91 -24.61
N VAL A 29 2.27 51.24 -23.47
CA VAL A 29 2.48 49.80 -23.34
C VAL A 29 1.13 49.12 -23.25
N ILE A 30 0.93 48.09 -24.07
CA ILE A 30 -0.28 47.26 -24.06
C ILE A 30 0.14 45.87 -23.60
N THR A 31 -0.45 45.40 -22.50
CA THR A 31 -0.38 44.01 -22.07
C THR A 31 -1.62 43.30 -22.57
N ARG A 32 -1.43 42.32 -23.47
CA ARG A 32 -2.52 41.51 -24.00
C ARG A 32 -2.93 40.46 -22.97
N VAL A 33 -4.18 40.50 -22.51
CA VAL A 33 -4.67 39.58 -21.48
C VAL A 33 -5.69 38.64 -22.09
N ALA A 34 -5.49 37.35 -21.88
CA ALA A 34 -6.42 36.31 -22.30
C ALA A 34 -6.68 35.34 -21.17
N GLU A 35 -7.96 35.03 -20.94
CA GLU A 35 -8.38 33.94 -20.08
C GLU A 35 -9.05 32.85 -20.91
N THR A 36 -8.58 31.62 -20.79
CA THR A 36 -9.11 30.47 -21.54
C THR A 36 -9.32 29.27 -20.63
N GLN A 37 -10.27 28.41 -20.98
CA GLN A 37 -10.39 27.10 -20.34
C GLN A 37 -9.36 26.13 -20.93
N LEU A 38 -8.69 25.37 -20.06
CA LEU A 38 -7.83 24.25 -20.40
C LEU A 38 -8.36 23.00 -19.72
N LYS A 39 -8.64 21.97 -20.51
CA LYS A 39 -9.03 20.64 -20.02
C LYS A 39 -7.82 19.73 -20.00
N VAL A 40 -7.63 19.02 -18.89
CA VAL A 40 -6.52 18.09 -18.68
C VAL A 40 -7.06 16.79 -18.14
N ASP A 41 -6.78 15.69 -18.82
CA ASP A 41 -7.05 14.36 -18.29
C ASP A 41 -5.98 13.98 -17.26
N GLN A 42 -6.44 13.46 -16.12
CA GLN A 42 -5.59 12.97 -15.05
C GLN A 42 -6.06 11.60 -14.59
N SER A 43 -5.12 10.65 -14.45
CA SER A 43 -5.42 9.32 -13.91
C SER A 43 -5.83 9.39 -12.43
N ILE A 44 -6.66 8.44 -12.03
CA ILE A 44 -7.04 8.19 -10.64
C ILE A 44 -6.56 6.79 -10.30
N ASP A 45 -5.61 6.70 -9.36
CA ASP A 45 -5.12 5.43 -8.86
C ASP A 45 -6.27 4.56 -8.32
N TYR A 46 -6.17 3.25 -8.54
CA TYR A 46 -7.09 2.29 -7.95
C TYR A 46 -6.66 1.92 -6.53
N SER A 47 -7.64 1.49 -5.73
CA SER A 47 -7.38 0.90 -4.41
C SER A 47 -7.18 -0.61 -4.48
N ILE A 48 -6.42 -1.18 -3.54
CA ILE A 48 -6.33 -2.63 -3.34
C ILE A 48 -7.29 -3.04 -2.21
N GLN A 49 -8.05 -4.11 -2.43
CA GLN A 49 -8.95 -4.71 -1.45
C GLN A 49 -8.62 -6.19 -1.24
N TYR A 50 -8.72 -6.64 0.01
CA TYR A 50 -8.45 -8.03 0.37
C TYR A 50 -9.74 -8.78 0.71
N VAL A 51 -9.87 -9.98 0.18
CA VAL A 51 -10.98 -10.90 0.49
C VAL A 51 -10.40 -12.19 1.08
N ASP A 52 -10.95 -12.64 2.20
CA ASP A 52 -10.55 -13.91 2.81
C ASP A 52 -10.91 -15.10 1.91
N ALA A 53 -9.94 -15.99 1.70
CA ALA A 53 -10.07 -17.17 0.85
C ALA A 53 -9.75 -18.45 1.66
N PRO A 54 -10.75 -19.13 2.24
CA PRO A 54 -10.56 -20.33 3.06
C PRO A 54 -10.14 -21.57 2.26
N ASP A 55 -10.18 -21.50 0.94
CA ASP A 55 -9.67 -22.50 0.01
C ASP A 55 -8.16 -22.35 -0.27
N LEU A 56 -7.63 -21.13 -0.16
CA LEU A 56 -6.21 -20.82 -0.39
C LEU A 56 -5.40 -20.98 0.91
N LEU A 57 -4.19 -21.55 0.80
CA LEU A 57 -3.31 -21.71 1.96
C LEU A 57 -2.94 -20.35 2.54
N ARG A 58 -2.84 -20.26 3.87
CA ARG A 58 -2.33 -19.09 4.57
C ARG A 58 -1.01 -18.63 3.93
N GLY A 59 -0.92 -17.33 3.67
CA GLY A 59 0.22 -16.71 3.01
C GLY A 59 0.17 -16.75 1.47
N GLN A 60 -0.71 -17.55 0.85
CA GLN A 60 -0.98 -17.44 -0.58
C GLN A 60 -1.88 -16.24 -0.86
N GLN A 61 -1.59 -15.58 -1.97
CA GLN A 61 -2.42 -14.53 -2.52
C GLN A 61 -2.75 -14.87 -3.97
N GLN A 62 -3.96 -14.50 -4.39
CA GLN A 62 -4.39 -14.65 -5.76
C GLN A 62 -5.17 -13.40 -6.17
N VAL A 63 -4.79 -12.79 -7.29
CA VAL A 63 -5.55 -11.71 -7.89
C VAL A 63 -6.87 -12.29 -8.41
N GLN A 64 -7.99 -11.82 -7.86
CA GLN A 64 -9.34 -12.14 -8.33
C GLN A 64 -9.81 -11.14 -9.39
N GLN A 65 -9.46 -9.87 -9.19
CA GLN A 65 -9.76 -8.80 -10.13
C GLN A 65 -8.55 -7.87 -10.19
N ALA A 66 -7.99 -7.67 -11.38
CA ALA A 66 -6.91 -6.70 -11.55
C ALA A 66 -7.45 -5.27 -11.38
N GLY A 67 -6.67 -4.41 -10.72
CA GLY A 67 -6.98 -3.01 -10.60
C GLY A 67 -6.88 -2.30 -11.95
N ARG A 68 -7.72 -1.28 -12.14
CA ARG A 68 -7.65 -0.40 -13.31
C ARG A 68 -7.79 1.04 -12.84
N GLU A 69 -6.86 1.88 -13.27
CA GLU A 69 -6.94 3.30 -13.02
C GLU A 69 -8.23 3.88 -13.61
N GLY A 70 -8.79 4.85 -12.90
CA GLY A 70 -9.83 5.72 -13.41
C GLY A 70 -9.22 6.93 -14.09
N ASN A 71 -10.07 7.82 -14.60
CA ASN A 71 -9.68 9.10 -15.15
C ASN A 71 -10.63 10.20 -14.64
N ARG A 72 -10.08 11.40 -14.46
CA ARG A 72 -10.86 12.64 -14.30
C ARG A 72 -10.39 13.70 -15.27
N GLU A 73 -11.33 14.49 -15.75
CA GLU A 73 -11.07 15.70 -16.49
C GLU A 73 -11.01 16.87 -15.50
N LEU A 74 -9.89 17.58 -15.50
CA LEU A 74 -9.68 18.81 -14.75
C LEU A 74 -9.86 20.00 -15.70
N THR A 75 -10.77 20.91 -15.36
CA THR A 75 -10.92 22.17 -16.10
C THR A 75 -10.24 23.28 -15.32
N TYR A 76 -9.28 23.93 -15.97
CA TYR A 76 -8.57 25.10 -15.45
C TYR A 76 -8.99 26.36 -16.18
N LEU A 77 -9.19 27.45 -15.44
CA LEU A 77 -9.13 28.80 -16.00
C LEU A 77 -7.66 29.22 -16.04
N VAL A 78 -7.15 29.50 -17.24
CA VAL A 78 -5.75 29.87 -17.47
C VAL A 78 -5.68 31.34 -17.87
N HIS A 79 -4.90 32.13 -17.14
CA HIS A 79 -4.64 33.54 -17.44
C HIS A 79 -3.29 33.69 -18.13
N ARG A 80 -3.28 34.43 -19.23
CA ARG A 80 -2.08 34.72 -20.00
C ARG A 80 -1.91 36.22 -20.20
N GLU A 81 -0.66 36.67 -20.08
CA GLU A 81 -0.23 38.03 -20.40
C GLU A 81 0.80 37.97 -21.51
N ASN A 82 0.55 38.69 -22.60
CA ASN A 82 1.39 38.68 -23.81
C ASN A 82 1.70 37.26 -24.32
N GLY A 83 0.70 36.36 -24.20
CA GLY A 83 0.80 34.96 -24.62
C GLY A 83 1.45 34.01 -23.60
N THR A 84 2.07 34.53 -22.53
CA THR A 84 2.68 33.71 -21.47
C THR A 84 1.67 33.43 -20.37
N GLU A 85 1.53 32.17 -19.97
CA GLU A 85 0.72 31.81 -18.80
C GLU A 85 1.33 32.35 -17.51
N THR A 86 0.55 33.13 -16.76
CA THR A 86 0.99 33.67 -15.46
C THR A 86 0.39 32.90 -14.29
N TRP A 87 -0.85 32.41 -14.42
CA TRP A 87 -1.47 31.52 -13.46
C TRP A 87 -2.55 30.64 -14.08
N ARG A 88 -2.87 29.56 -13.38
CA ARG A 88 -4.07 28.76 -13.62
C ARG A 88 -4.80 28.46 -12.33
N LYS A 89 -6.12 28.37 -12.40
CA LYS A 89 -6.99 28.02 -11.27
C LYS A 89 -7.87 26.84 -11.66
N LEU A 90 -7.88 25.79 -10.85
CA LEU A 90 -8.83 24.68 -11.03
C LEU A 90 -10.25 25.21 -10.80
N THR A 91 -11.12 25.03 -11.79
CA THR A 91 -12.52 25.45 -11.72
C THR A 91 -13.49 24.28 -11.67
N ASP A 92 -13.12 23.13 -12.23
CA ASP A 92 -13.92 21.92 -12.18
C ASP A 92 -13.04 20.66 -12.17
N SER A 93 -13.57 19.59 -11.58
CA SER A 93 -12.95 18.26 -11.55
C SER A 93 -14.04 17.20 -11.70
N THR A 94 -14.16 16.62 -12.88
CA THR A 94 -15.18 15.63 -13.19
C THR A 94 -14.54 14.27 -13.41
N VAL A 95 -14.99 13.25 -12.67
CA VAL A 95 -14.56 11.86 -12.89
C VAL A 95 -15.22 11.34 -14.17
N THR A 96 -14.41 11.05 -15.20
CA THR A 96 -14.88 10.55 -16.50
C THR A 96 -14.92 9.02 -16.52
N GLN A 97 -14.05 8.37 -15.73
CA GLN A 97 -14.04 6.93 -15.54
C GLN A 97 -13.66 6.64 -14.09
N ALA A 98 -14.52 5.93 -13.35
CA ALA A 98 -14.19 5.53 -11.99
C ALA A 98 -13.08 4.46 -12.01
N PRO A 99 -12.12 4.49 -11.05
CA PRO A 99 -11.15 3.42 -10.90
C PRO A 99 -11.84 2.10 -10.51
N VAL A 100 -11.28 0.99 -10.98
CA VAL A 100 -11.70 -0.36 -10.59
C VAL A 100 -10.69 -0.89 -9.59
N ALA A 101 -11.16 -1.23 -8.38
CA ALA A 101 -10.29 -1.76 -7.34
C ALA A 101 -9.64 -3.09 -7.76
N GLU A 102 -8.38 -3.29 -7.35
CA GLU A 102 -7.75 -4.61 -7.39
C GLU A 102 -8.27 -5.43 -6.22
N ILE A 103 -8.76 -6.64 -6.50
CA ILE A 103 -9.25 -7.56 -5.47
C ILE A 103 -8.26 -8.71 -5.34
N ILE A 104 -7.61 -8.79 -4.18
CA ILE A 104 -6.67 -9.85 -3.83
C ILE A 104 -7.34 -10.81 -2.85
N ARG A 105 -7.49 -12.07 -3.26
CA ARG A 105 -7.89 -13.16 -2.37
C ARG A 105 -6.69 -13.56 -1.51
N ARG A 106 -6.79 -13.37 -0.19
CA ARG A 106 -5.75 -13.78 0.76
C ARG A 106 -6.12 -15.12 1.40
N GLY A 107 -5.21 -16.08 1.35
CA GLY A 107 -5.46 -17.40 1.88
C GLY A 107 -5.58 -17.41 3.40
N THR A 108 -6.58 -18.14 3.89
CA THR A 108 -6.83 -18.34 5.32
C THR A 108 -6.80 -19.82 5.71
N LYS A 109 -6.66 -20.73 4.74
CA LYS A 109 -6.58 -22.17 4.98
C LYS A 109 -5.30 -22.52 5.72
N VAL A 110 -5.46 -23.03 6.93
CA VAL A 110 -4.36 -23.56 7.73
C VAL A 110 -4.16 -25.03 7.38
N VAL A 111 -2.92 -25.44 7.12
CA VAL A 111 -2.59 -26.87 7.05
C VAL A 111 -2.30 -27.33 8.47
N ASP A 112 -3.17 -28.19 9.00
CA ASP A 112 -3.01 -28.80 10.31
C ASP A 112 -2.06 -30.00 10.20
N TYR A 113 -1.04 -30.04 11.05
CA TYR A 113 -0.11 -31.15 11.19
C TYR A 113 -0.43 -32.02 12.42
N GLY A 114 -1.47 -31.68 13.19
CA GLY A 114 -1.98 -32.46 14.29
C GLY A 114 -1.83 -31.78 15.66
N THR A 115 -2.37 -32.44 16.68
CA THR A 115 -2.37 -31.99 18.07
C THR A 115 -1.79 -33.06 19.00
N GLY A 116 -1.24 -32.64 20.14
CA GLY A 116 -0.64 -33.52 21.14
C GLY A 116 0.33 -32.78 22.04
N LEU A 117 1.19 -33.53 22.76
CA LEU A 117 2.13 -32.93 23.70
C LEU A 117 3.40 -32.43 23.01
N ALA A 118 3.84 -31.22 23.34
CA ALA A 118 5.19 -30.75 23.11
C ALA A 118 6.04 -30.97 24.35
N SER A 119 7.28 -31.44 24.16
CA SER A 119 8.34 -31.39 25.18
C SER A 119 9.48 -30.48 24.72
N TRP A 120 10.57 -30.45 25.48
CA TRP A 120 11.80 -29.79 25.08
C TRP A 120 13.05 -30.58 25.43
N TYR A 121 14.14 -30.30 24.71
CA TYR A 121 15.48 -30.84 24.97
C TYR A 121 16.51 -29.71 25.16
N SER A 122 17.62 -30.02 25.84
CA SER A 122 18.65 -29.06 26.25
C SER A 122 19.56 -28.55 25.12
N GLY A 123 19.16 -28.71 23.85
CA GLY A 123 19.92 -28.20 22.71
C GLY A 123 20.04 -26.68 22.72
N VAL A 124 21.20 -26.17 22.34
CA VAL A 124 21.53 -24.74 22.32
C VAL A 124 21.04 -24.04 21.04
N GLY A 125 20.33 -22.93 21.20
CA GLY A 125 20.44 -21.74 20.34
C GLY A 125 19.79 -21.76 18.95
N SER A 126 18.85 -22.65 18.64
CA SER A 126 18.12 -22.59 17.36
C SER A 126 16.62 -22.77 17.56
N LEU A 127 15.78 -21.97 16.88
CA LEU A 127 14.33 -22.19 16.83
C LEU A 127 14.02 -23.43 15.98
N THR A 128 14.31 -24.60 16.54
CA THR A 128 14.22 -25.90 15.89
C THR A 128 13.41 -26.88 16.72
N ALA A 129 13.04 -27.99 16.09
CA ALA A 129 12.35 -29.08 16.74
C ALA A 129 12.65 -30.44 16.10
N ALA A 130 12.42 -31.50 16.86
CA ALA A 130 12.34 -32.86 16.36
C ALA A 130 10.88 -33.24 16.04
N HIS A 131 10.67 -33.87 14.88
CA HIS A 131 9.37 -34.43 14.50
C HIS A 131 9.53 -35.80 13.82
N ARG A 132 8.56 -36.71 14.01
CA ARG A 132 8.66 -38.11 13.56
C ARG A 132 8.70 -38.24 12.05
N THR A 133 7.76 -37.56 11.38
CA THR A 133 7.46 -37.79 9.96
C THR A 133 7.56 -36.55 9.06
N LEU A 134 7.59 -35.34 9.63
CA LEU A 134 7.68 -34.13 8.82
C LEU A 134 9.08 -34.07 8.18
N PRO A 135 9.20 -33.68 6.90
CA PRO A 135 10.49 -33.54 6.25
C PRO A 135 11.42 -32.60 7.03
N LEU A 136 12.71 -32.92 7.07
CA LEU A 136 13.70 -32.01 7.65
C LEU A 136 13.68 -30.70 6.83
N GLY A 137 13.88 -29.57 7.51
CA GLY A 137 13.75 -28.24 6.93
C GLY A 137 12.32 -27.68 6.89
N THR A 138 11.30 -28.49 7.21
CA THR A 138 9.91 -28.01 7.28
C THR A 138 9.77 -26.94 8.36
N ARG A 139 9.13 -25.81 8.04
CA ARG A 139 8.75 -24.81 9.04
C ARG A 139 7.37 -25.15 9.61
N VAL A 140 7.27 -25.13 10.93
CA VAL A 140 6.05 -25.47 11.69
C VAL A 140 5.77 -24.37 12.69
N ARG A 141 4.55 -23.86 12.70
CA ARG A 141 4.02 -23.03 13.77
C ARG A 141 3.46 -23.94 14.86
N VAL A 142 4.00 -23.81 16.06
CA VAL A 142 3.63 -24.59 17.24
C VAL A 142 2.84 -23.67 18.15
N VAL A 143 1.58 -24.01 18.39
CA VAL A 143 0.65 -23.17 19.17
C VAL A 143 0.32 -23.90 20.47
N ASN A 144 0.66 -23.31 21.61
CA ASN A 144 0.18 -23.78 22.91
C ASN A 144 -1.34 -23.57 22.98
N THR A 145 -2.10 -24.66 23.09
CA THR A 145 -3.57 -24.61 23.02
C THR A 145 -4.22 -24.01 24.26
N ALA A 146 -3.48 -23.93 25.37
CA ALA A 146 -3.98 -23.35 26.62
C ALA A 146 -3.84 -21.81 26.65
N THR A 147 -2.78 -21.26 26.04
CA THR A 147 -2.45 -19.83 26.14
C THR A 147 -2.58 -19.07 24.82
N GLY A 148 -2.62 -19.78 23.69
CA GLY A 148 -2.52 -19.19 22.35
C GLY A 148 -1.12 -18.72 21.98
N ALA A 149 -0.13 -18.82 22.88
CA ALA A 149 1.26 -18.49 22.60
C ALA A 149 1.81 -19.42 21.51
N SER A 150 2.64 -18.89 20.62
CA SER A 150 3.09 -19.63 19.46
C SER A 150 4.51 -19.30 19.04
N VAL A 151 5.22 -20.29 18.51
CA VAL A 151 6.56 -20.14 17.94
C VAL A 151 6.64 -20.84 16.59
N VAL A 152 7.41 -20.29 15.65
CA VAL A 152 7.71 -20.98 14.38
C VAL A 152 9.09 -21.62 14.51
N VAL A 153 9.16 -22.93 14.29
CA VAL A 153 10.38 -23.72 14.34
C VAL A 153 10.68 -24.40 13.01
N THR A 154 11.94 -24.73 12.78
CA THR A 154 12.36 -25.59 11.67
C THR A 154 12.58 -27.01 12.19
N ILE A 155 11.99 -28.01 11.51
CA ILE A 155 12.23 -29.42 11.82
C ILE A 155 13.68 -29.76 11.45
N ALA A 156 14.51 -30.01 12.46
CA ALA A 156 15.94 -30.25 12.29
C ALA A 156 16.35 -31.67 12.73
N ASP A 157 15.45 -32.41 13.39
CA ASP A 157 15.76 -33.73 13.93
C ASP A 157 14.53 -34.67 13.92
N ARG A 158 14.74 -35.92 14.33
CA ARG A 158 13.74 -36.99 14.40
C ARG A 158 13.38 -37.33 15.84
N GLY A 159 12.08 -37.47 16.08
CA GLY A 159 11.51 -37.72 17.40
C GLY A 159 10.23 -36.91 17.58
N PRO A 160 9.71 -36.77 18.81
CA PRO A 160 10.01 -37.61 19.96
C PRO A 160 9.50 -39.04 19.71
N PHE A 161 10.24 -40.08 20.11
CA PHE A 161 9.78 -41.47 19.97
C PHE A 161 8.90 -41.94 21.13
N VAL A 162 8.70 -41.08 22.14
CA VAL A 162 7.81 -41.31 23.28
C VAL A 162 6.35 -41.10 22.88
N GLY A 163 5.46 -42.02 23.25
CA GLY A 163 4.03 -41.94 22.98
C GLY A 163 3.37 -40.66 23.53
N GLY A 164 2.35 -40.16 22.83
CA GLY A 164 1.56 -38.97 23.21
C GLY A 164 2.22 -37.62 22.91
N ARG A 165 3.53 -37.56 22.74
CA ARG A 165 4.25 -36.36 22.29
C ARG A 165 4.25 -36.28 20.78
N ILE A 166 4.07 -35.10 20.20
CA ILE A 166 4.04 -34.90 18.75
C ILE A 166 5.23 -34.09 18.24
N ILE A 167 5.84 -33.28 19.10
CA ILE A 167 6.99 -32.45 18.77
C ILE A 167 7.89 -32.29 19.98
N ASP A 168 9.20 -32.21 19.76
CA ASP A 168 10.18 -31.93 20.80
C ASP A 168 10.92 -30.66 20.43
N LEU A 169 10.70 -29.59 21.20
CA LEU A 169 11.19 -28.26 20.88
C LEU A 169 12.61 -28.05 21.42
N SER A 170 13.40 -27.21 20.76
CA SER A 170 14.58 -26.67 21.41
C SER A 170 14.18 -25.90 22.68
N SER A 171 15.12 -25.81 23.62
CA SER A 171 14.92 -25.12 24.89
C SER A 171 14.40 -23.68 24.71
N ASP A 172 14.88 -22.96 23.69
CA ASP A 172 14.46 -21.58 23.40
C ASP A 172 13.09 -21.50 22.72
N ALA A 173 12.79 -22.44 21.81
CA ALA A 173 11.48 -22.51 21.19
C ALA A 173 10.38 -22.86 22.21
N PHE A 174 10.64 -23.78 23.14
CA PHE A 174 9.69 -24.10 24.21
C PHE A 174 9.46 -22.91 25.14
N ALA A 175 10.53 -22.21 25.52
CA ALA A 175 10.46 -21.01 26.37
C ALA A 175 9.61 -19.89 25.75
N ALA A 176 9.49 -19.84 24.43
CA ALA A 176 8.64 -18.88 23.74
C ALA A 176 7.12 -19.18 23.88
N ILE A 177 6.73 -20.40 24.24
CA ILE A 177 5.32 -20.81 24.33
C ILE A 177 4.88 -21.30 25.72
N ALA A 178 5.83 -21.64 26.59
CA ALA A 178 5.58 -22.10 27.96
C ALA A 178 6.82 -21.99 28.85
N SER A 179 6.63 -22.00 30.17
CA SER A 179 7.76 -22.13 31.11
C SER A 179 8.41 -23.51 30.98
N ARG A 180 9.74 -23.56 30.88
CA ARG A 180 10.50 -24.83 30.81
C ARG A 180 10.18 -25.79 31.97
N GLY A 181 9.84 -25.25 33.14
CA GLY A 181 9.43 -26.03 34.32
C GLY A 181 8.10 -26.78 34.17
N SER A 182 7.30 -26.45 33.16
CA SER A 182 6.05 -27.19 32.87
C SER A 182 6.31 -28.60 32.33
N GLY A 183 7.52 -28.89 31.82
CA GLY A 183 7.91 -30.19 31.27
C GLY A 183 7.28 -30.48 29.90
N VAL A 184 5.95 -30.56 29.84
CA VAL A 184 5.17 -30.75 28.60
C VAL A 184 3.96 -29.83 28.55
N VAL A 185 3.52 -29.50 27.33
CA VAL A 185 2.29 -28.71 27.10
C VAL A 185 1.50 -29.23 25.90
N ASN A 186 0.19 -29.05 25.91
CA ASN A 186 -0.65 -29.36 24.74
C ASN A 186 -0.43 -28.32 23.64
N VAL A 187 -0.17 -28.80 22.42
CA VAL A 187 0.05 -27.94 21.25
C VAL A 187 -0.74 -28.40 20.04
N ARG A 188 -1.00 -27.45 19.14
CA ARG A 188 -1.38 -27.69 17.75
C ARG A 188 -0.21 -27.31 16.84
N LEU A 189 0.05 -28.14 15.84
CA LEU A 189 1.06 -27.88 14.81
C LEU A 189 0.36 -27.45 13.54
N GLU A 190 0.80 -26.35 12.97
CA GLU A 190 0.24 -25.85 11.73
C GLU A 190 1.33 -25.33 10.78
N LYS A 191 1.04 -25.30 9.49
CA LYS A 191 1.88 -24.58 8.53
C LYS A 191 1.82 -23.08 8.84
N PRO A 192 2.98 -22.41 9.02
CA PRO A 192 3.04 -20.99 9.34
C PRO A 192 2.42 -20.11 8.26
#